data_AF-A0A7I4KIW5-F1
#
_entry.id   AF-A0A7I4KIW5-F1
#
_cell.length_a   1.000
_cell.length_b   1.000
_cell.length_c   1.000
_cell.angle_alpha   90.00
_cell.angle_beta   90.00
_cell.angle_gamma   90.00
#
_symmetry.space_group_name_H-M   'P 1'
#
loop_
_entity.id
_entity.type
_entity.pdbx_description
1 polymer ?
#
loop_
_entity_poly.entity_id
_entity_poly.type
_entity_poly.pdbx_seq_one_letter_code
_entity_poly.pdbx_strand_id
1 'polypeptide(L)'
;MPRGKNMLLLKWSCQLENSAQRWANQCVFGHSPRNQRQGIGENVYAYWSSESVEKLRNTAGTEAGKSWWSELPKLYKQNPSNNLTDDVARQGVLHFTQMAWGKTHKIGCGIATNCDGGRTLIAICHYSPAGNMLKELIYELGEPCKTDSDCNTKKCAKKSGLCRK
;
A
#
# COMPACT_ATOMS: atom_id res chain seq x y z
N MET A 1 6.67 5.67 -14.98
CA MET A 1 6.89 4.30 -14.48
C MET A 1 6.94 3.35 -15.66
N PRO A 2 7.92 2.42 -15.73
CA PRO A 2 7.98 1.42 -16.80
C PRO A 2 6.87 0.37 -16.66
N ARG A 3 6.57 -0.40 -17.72
CA ARG A 3 5.61 -1.51 -17.64
C ARG A 3 6.14 -2.63 -16.73
N GLY A 4 5.22 -3.31 -16.06
CA GLY A 4 5.53 -4.40 -15.14
C GLY A 4 4.93 -5.73 -15.58
N LYS A 5 5.70 -6.81 -15.40
CA LYS A 5 5.23 -8.20 -15.51
C LYS A 5 5.09 -8.83 -14.12
N ASN A 6 4.44 -9.99 -14.04
CA ASN A 6 4.29 -10.73 -12.78
C ASN A 6 3.68 -9.94 -11.61
N MET A 7 2.95 -8.86 -11.89
CA MET A 7 2.31 -8.01 -10.89
C MET A 7 1.16 -8.76 -10.24
N LEU A 8 1.23 -9.04 -8.93
CA LEU A 8 0.20 -9.81 -8.25
C LEU A 8 -1.04 -8.95 -7.96
N LEU A 9 -2.21 -9.52 -8.22
CA LEU A 9 -3.51 -8.97 -7.85
C LEU A 9 -3.67 -9.05 -6.33
N LEU A 10 -3.93 -7.89 -5.70
CA LEU A 10 -4.24 -7.83 -4.27
C LEU A 10 -5.53 -8.56 -3.94
N LYS A 11 -5.51 -9.31 -2.84
CA LYS A 11 -6.69 -9.88 -2.19
C LYS A 11 -6.82 -9.30 -0.79
N TRP A 12 -8.06 -9.05 -0.38
CA TRP A 12 -8.33 -8.62 0.99
C TRP A 12 -7.98 -9.73 1.99
N SER A 13 -7.45 -9.36 3.16
CA SER A 13 -7.11 -10.27 4.24
C SER A 13 -7.67 -9.75 5.56
N CYS A 14 -8.66 -10.45 6.11
CA CYS A 14 -9.25 -10.10 7.40
C CYS A 14 -8.22 -10.13 8.55
N GLN A 15 -7.19 -10.97 8.45
CA GLN A 15 -6.09 -10.97 9.43
C GLN A 15 -5.31 -9.64 9.41
N LEU A 16 -4.97 -9.15 8.21
CA LEU A 16 -4.28 -7.87 8.05
C LEU A 16 -5.18 -6.71 8.47
N GLU A 17 -6.45 -6.72 8.07
CA GLU A 17 -7.48 -5.76 8.51
C GLU A 17 -7.55 -5.68 10.03
N ASN A 18 -7.70 -6.82 10.71
CA ASN A 18 -7.77 -6.87 12.17
C ASN A 18 -6.51 -6.28 12.82
N SER A 19 -5.33 -6.56 12.28
CA SER A 19 -4.08 -5.99 12.79
C SER A 19 -3.95 -4.49 12.52
N ALA A 20 -4.35 -4.02 11.35
CA ALA A 20 -4.34 -2.61 10.97
C ALA A 20 -5.35 -1.82 11.80
N GLN A 21 -6.55 -2.36 12.04
CA GLN A 21 -7.58 -1.74 12.87
C GLN A 21 -7.14 -1.63 14.33
N ARG A 22 -6.48 -2.66 14.89
CA ARG A 22 -5.90 -2.57 16.24
C ARG A 22 -4.91 -1.42 16.37
N TRP A 23 -4.09 -1.19 15.35
CA TRP A 23 -3.14 -0.09 15.34
C TRP A 23 -3.83 1.27 15.12
N ALA A 24 -4.78 1.37 14.19
CA ALA A 24 -5.56 2.59 13.96
C ALA A 24 -6.27 3.06 15.24
N ASN A 25 -6.82 2.12 16.01
CA ASN A 25 -7.49 2.38 17.29
C ASN A 25 -6.57 2.92 18.38
N GLN A 26 -5.24 2.85 18.23
CA GLN A 26 -4.31 3.48 19.17
C GLN A 26 -4.32 5.00 19.05
N CYS A 27 -4.91 5.56 17.98
CA CYS A 27 -4.95 7.00 17.73
C CYS A 27 -3.57 7.67 17.70
N VAL A 28 -2.54 6.93 17.28
CA VAL A 28 -1.18 7.42 17.09
C VAL A 28 -0.92 7.60 15.60
N PHE A 29 -0.60 8.83 15.18
CA PHE A 29 -0.13 9.07 13.81
C PHE A 29 1.32 8.61 13.68
N GLY A 30 1.49 7.35 13.30
CA GLY A 30 2.80 6.75 13.11
C GLY A 30 2.70 5.28 12.74
N HIS A 31 3.85 4.70 12.40
CA HIS A 31 3.94 3.28 12.09
C HIS A 31 3.82 2.41 13.34
N SER A 32 3.20 1.24 13.20
CA SER A 32 3.16 0.24 14.27
C SER A 32 4.57 -0.26 14.62
N PRO A 33 4.78 -0.71 15.87
CA PRO A 33 6.05 -1.31 16.29
C PRO A 33 6.45 -2.48 15.38
N ARG A 34 7.73 -2.57 15.00
CA ARG A 34 8.22 -3.58 14.04
C ARG A 34 7.95 -5.02 14.50
N ASN A 35 7.97 -5.29 15.80
CA ASN A 35 7.65 -6.61 16.36
C ASN A 35 6.17 -7.01 16.16
N GLN A 36 5.26 -6.07 15.92
CA GLN A 36 3.84 -6.34 15.67
C GLN A 36 3.52 -6.52 14.17
N ARG A 37 4.48 -6.26 13.28
CA ARG A 37 4.31 -6.32 11.81
C ARG A 37 5.51 -6.96 11.11
N GLN A 38 6.03 -8.05 11.68
CA GLN A 38 7.10 -8.82 11.05
C GLN A 38 6.65 -9.34 9.68
N GLY A 39 7.41 -9.04 8.63
CA GLY A 39 7.07 -9.41 7.24
C GLY A 39 5.84 -8.69 6.66
N ILE A 40 5.33 -7.66 7.35
CA ILE A 40 4.16 -6.88 6.96
C ILE A 40 4.58 -5.44 6.66
N GLY A 41 4.22 -4.96 5.47
CA GLY A 41 4.34 -3.56 5.08
C GLY A 41 3.19 -2.74 5.65
N GLU A 42 3.35 -1.43 5.75
CA GLU A 42 2.35 -0.56 6.37
C GLU A 42 2.36 0.82 5.71
N ASN A 43 1.17 1.31 5.37
CA ASN A 43 0.95 2.71 5.05
C ASN A 43 0.04 3.36 6.10
N VAL A 44 0.30 4.64 6.39
CA VAL A 44 -0.42 5.43 7.40
C VAL A 44 -0.95 6.69 6.75
N TYR A 45 -2.19 7.05 7.07
CA TYR A 45 -2.83 8.29 6.67
C TYR A 45 -3.56 8.88 7.86
N ALA A 46 -3.53 10.20 8.01
CA ALA A 46 -4.33 10.90 8.98
C ALA A 46 -4.99 12.14 8.35
N TYR A 47 -6.16 12.47 8.86
CA TYR A 47 -6.89 13.68 8.49
C TYR A 47 -7.50 14.29 9.75
N TRP A 48 -7.35 15.60 9.92
CA TRP A 48 -7.91 16.35 11.04
C TRP A 48 -8.95 17.35 10.54
N SER A 49 -10.02 17.55 11.31
CA SER A 49 -11.02 18.57 11.09
C SER A 49 -11.48 19.18 12.41
N SER A 50 -11.97 20.42 12.39
CA SER A 50 -12.64 21.03 13.54
C SER A 50 -14.00 20.37 13.85
N GLU A 51 -14.60 19.72 12.86
CA GLU A 51 -15.85 18.96 12.98
C GLU A 51 -15.60 17.46 13.16
N SER A 52 -16.67 16.71 13.49
CA SER A 52 -16.61 15.25 13.50
C SER A 52 -16.22 14.68 12.14
N VAL A 53 -15.21 13.81 12.13
CA VAL A 53 -14.75 13.10 10.93
C VAL A 53 -15.51 11.80 10.67
N GLU A 54 -16.50 11.43 11.50
CA GLU A 54 -17.23 10.16 11.36
C GLU A 54 -17.89 10.04 9.98
N LYS A 55 -18.41 11.14 9.43
CA LYS A 55 -18.98 11.19 8.06
C LYS A 55 -17.98 10.79 6.96
N LEU A 56 -16.68 10.86 7.23
CA LEU A 56 -15.61 10.53 6.28
C LEU A 56 -15.21 9.05 6.33
N ARG A 57 -15.71 8.24 7.29
CA ARG A 57 -15.31 6.83 7.47
C ARG A 57 -15.37 6.04 6.17
N ASN A 58 -16.47 6.17 5.41
CA ASN A 58 -16.71 5.37 4.21
C ASN A 58 -15.83 5.78 3.02
N THR A 59 -15.30 7.00 3.00
CA THR A 59 -14.41 7.50 1.93
C THR A 59 -12.94 7.46 2.34
N ALA A 60 -12.64 7.32 3.62
CA ALA A 60 -11.30 7.41 4.19
C ALA A 60 -10.28 6.47 3.53
N GLY A 61 -10.66 5.22 3.25
CA GLY A 61 -9.77 4.28 2.56
C GLY A 61 -9.40 4.74 1.15
N THR A 62 -10.35 5.32 0.42
CA THR A 62 -10.13 5.89 -0.91
C THR A 62 -9.23 7.13 -0.83
N GLU A 63 -9.48 8.04 0.11
CA GLU A 63 -8.68 9.25 0.27
C GLU A 63 -7.26 8.95 0.74
N ALA A 64 -7.08 7.97 1.65
CA ALA A 64 -5.77 7.47 2.03
C ALA A 64 -5.02 6.88 0.82
N GLY A 65 -5.67 6.03 0.03
CA GLY A 65 -5.10 5.46 -1.19
C GLY A 65 -4.69 6.52 -2.22
N LYS A 66 -5.54 7.53 -2.44
CA LYS A 66 -5.20 8.67 -3.31
C LYS A 66 -4.02 9.47 -2.77
N SER A 67 -3.98 9.72 -1.47
CA SER A 67 -2.89 10.45 -0.81
C SER A 67 -1.55 9.74 -1.03
N TRP A 68 -1.47 8.46 -0.69
CA TRP A 68 -0.28 7.62 -0.89
C TRP A 68 0.13 7.53 -2.36
N TRP A 69 -0.82 7.30 -3.26
CA TRP A 69 -0.53 7.23 -4.69
C TRP A 69 -0.08 8.58 -5.28
N SER A 70 -0.48 9.70 -4.67
CA SER A 70 -0.09 11.04 -5.12
C SER A 70 1.41 11.33 -4.98
N GLU A 71 2.15 10.51 -4.22
CA GLU A 71 3.62 10.58 -4.17
C GLU A 71 4.24 10.33 -5.56
N LEU A 72 3.64 9.48 -6.40
CA LEU A 72 4.13 9.20 -7.75
C LEU A 72 4.21 10.47 -8.61
N PRO A 73 3.11 11.22 -8.84
CA PRO A 73 3.18 12.43 -9.66
C PRO A 73 3.88 13.61 -8.97
N LYS A 74 3.98 13.64 -7.62
CA LYS A 74 4.49 14.81 -6.88
C LYS A 74 5.97 14.71 -6.51
N LEU A 75 6.45 13.52 -6.17
CA LEU A 75 7.74 13.32 -5.51
C LEU A 75 8.65 12.37 -6.30
N TYR A 76 8.07 11.37 -6.97
CA TYR A 76 8.82 10.33 -7.65
C TYR A 76 9.53 10.84 -8.91
N LYS A 77 10.85 10.98 -8.81
CA LYS A 77 11.72 11.33 -9.93
C LYS A 77 11.91 10.15 -10.88
N GLN A 78 12.47 10.42 -12.05
CA GLN A 78 12.69 9.39 -13.06
C GLN A 78 13.56 8.24 -12.52
N ASN A 79 13.01 7.03 -12.54
CA ASN A 79 13.67 5.80 -12.10
C ASN A 79 13.39 4.69 -13.13
N PRO A 80 14.13 4.66 -14.26
CA PRO A 80 13.86 3.75 -15.36
C PRO A 80 14.21 2.29 -15.02
N SER A 81 15.13 2.07 -14.07
CA SER A 81 15.48 0.73 -13.60
C SER A 81 14.42 0.12 -12.68
N ASN A 82 13.48 0.93 -12.19
CA ASN A 82 12.44 0.52 -11.23
C ASN A 82 12.97 -0.11 -9.94
N ASN A 83 14.23 0.17 -9.61
CA ASN A 83 14.88 -0.29 -8.37
C ASN A 83 14.59 0.70 -7.24
N LEU A 84 14.21 0.20 -6.06
CA LEU A 84 14.10 1.01 -4.85
C LEU A 84 15.48 1.20 -4.22
N THR A 85 16.26 2.15 -4.76
CA THR A 85 17.53 2.57 -4.16
C THR A 85 17.30 3.46 -2.94
N ASP A 86 18.37 3.71 -2.17
CA ASP A 86 18.32 4.66 -1.05
C ASP A 86 17.93 6.07 -1.52
N ASP A 87 18.38 6.50 -2.70
CA ASP A 87 18.02 7.79 -3.30
C ASP A 87 16.55 7.87 -3.72
N VAL A 88 15.97 6.75 -4.17
CA VAL A 88 14.54 6.68 -4.44
C VAL A 88 13.75 6.72 -3.13
N ALA A 89 14.15 5.93 -2.14
CA ALA A 89 13.48 5.90 -0.83
C ALA A 89 13.49 7.28 -0.13
N ARG A 90 14.60 8.03 -0.24
CA ARG A 90 14.73 9.39 0.31
C ARG A 90 13.83 10.44 -0.35
N GLN A 91 13.15 10.11 -1.46
CA GLN A 91 12.18 11.02 -2.09
C GLN A 91 10.84 11.09 -1.35
N GLY A 92 10.62 10.25 -0.32
CA GLY A 92 9.35 10.23 0.41
C GLY A 92 8.22 9.56 -0.39
N VAL A 93 8.56 8.51 -1.14
CA VAL A 93 7.65 7.80 -2.07
C VAL A 93 7.25 6.40 -1.57
N LEU A 94 7.53 6.12 -0.29
CA LEU A 94 7.43 4.77 0.25
C LEU A 94 6.00 4.27 0.40
N HIS A 95 5.00 5.15 0.50
CA HIS A 95 3.61 4.72 0.52
C HIS A 95 3.17 4.26 -0.88
N PHE A 96 3.52 5.04 -1.91
CA PHE A 96 3.31 4.69 -3.31
C PHE A 96 4.02 3.38 -3.68
N THR A 97 5.32 3.25 -3.37
CA THR A 97 6.07 2.05 -3.78
C THR A 97 5.56 0.79 -3.09
N GLN A 98 5.03 0.88 -1.87
CA GLN A 98 4.34 -0.25 -1.24
C GLN A 98 3.05 -0.61 -1.98
N MET A 99 2.25 0.38 -2.40
CA MET A 99 1.04 0.10 -3.20
C MET A 99 1.37 -0.55 -4.54
N ALA A 100 2.47 -0.15 -5.17
CA ALA A 100 2.92 -0.66 -6.47
C ALA A 100 3.77 -1.94 -6.36
N TRP A 101 3.97 -2.49 -5.16
CA TRP A 101 4.94 -3.56 -4.93
C TRP A 101 4.48 -4.89 -5.55
N GLY A 102 5.17 -5.37 -6.59
CA GLY A 102 4.67 -6.46 -7.42
C GLY A 102 4.54 -7.83 -6.74
N LYS A 103 5.29 -8.06 -5.66
CA LYS A 103 5.23 -9.29 -4.86
C LYS A 103 4.14 -9.25 -3.77
N THR A 104 3.65 -8.06 -3.41
CA THR A 104 2.60 -7.89 -2.41
C THR A 104 1.27 -8.30 -3.02
N HIS A 105 0.53 -9.19 -2.35
CA HIS A 105 -0.71 -9.76 -2.90
C HIS A 105 -1.83 -9.87 -1.85
N LYS A 106 -1.57 -9.44 -0.62
CA LYS A 106 -2.59 -9.33 0.44
C LYS A 106 -2.57 -7.93 1.01
N ILE A 107 -3.76 -7.38 1.23
CA ILE A 107 -3.98 -6.09 1.89
C ILE A 107 -5.09 -6.22 2.92
N GLY A 108 -5.00 -5.47 4.01
CA GLY A 108 -6.12 -5.25 4.91
C GLY A 108 -5.92 -3.93 5.64
N CYS A 109 -7.00 -3.16 5.82
CA CYS A 109 -6.91 -1.80 6.34
C CYS A 109 -7.89 -1.59 7.50
N GLY A 110 -7.52 -0.71 8.43
CA GLY A 110 -8.35 -0.28 9.54
C GLY A 110 -8.46 1.23 9.59
N ILE A 111 -9.62 1.72 10.02
CA ILE A 111 -9.97 3.15 10.08
C ILE A 111 -10.47 3.46 11.49
N ALA A 112 -9.86 4.44 12.14
CA ALA A 112 -10.33 5.01 13.40
C ALA A 112 -10.75 6.47 13.16
N THR A 113 -11.95 6.83 13.62
CA THR A 113 -12.53 8.19 13.48
C THR A 113 -12.85 8.83 14.82
N ASN A 114 -12.67 8.10 15.92
CA ASN A 114 -12.90 8.53 17.29
C ASN A 114 -11.65 9.13 17.94
N CYS A 115 -10.59 9.35 17.18
CA CYS A 115 -9.35 9.96 17.67
C CYS A 115 -9.55 11.48 17.88
N ASP A 116 -8.83 12.05 18.86
CA ASP A 116 -8.95 13.47 19.22
C ASP A 116 -10.41 13.92 19.43
N GLY A 117 -11.16 13.15 20.21
CA GLY A 117 -12.58 13.43 20.48
C GLY A 117 -13.47 13.39 19.24
N GLY A 118 -13.08 12.64 18.20
CA GLY A 118 -13.83 12.52 16.95
C GLY A 118 -13.40 13.48 15.84
N ARG A 119 -12.32 14.24 16.05
CA ARG A 119 -11.78 15.24 15.09
C ARG A 119 -10.67 14.70 14.19
N THR A 120 -10.09 13.57 14.57
CA THR A 120 -9.01 12.94 13.80
C THR A 120 -9.45 11.60 13.24
N LEU A 121 -9.22 11.43 11.95
CA LEU A 121 -9.30 10.16 11.26
C LEU A 121 -7.88 9.59 11.10
N ILE A 122 -7.69 8.32 11.41
CA ILE A 122 -6.47 7.56 11.09
C ILE A 122 -6.86 6.35 10.24
N ALA A 123 -6.19 6.18 9.09
CA ALA A 123 -6.29 5.00 8.27
C ALA A 123 -4.92 4.29 8.21
N ILE A 124 -4.93 2.99 8.50
CA ILE A 124 -3.77 2.11 8.44
C ILE A 124 -4.06 1.03 7.41
N CYS A 125 -3.15 0.78 6.47
CA CYS A 125 -3.22 -0.39 5.59
C CYS A 125 -1.98 -1.25 5.79
N HIS A 126 -2.18 -2.53 6.06
CA HIS A 126 -1.14 -3.55 6.13
C HIS A 126 -1.05 -4.34 4.82
N TYR A 127 0.17 -4.69 4.44
CA TYR A 127 0.51 -5.33 3.17
C TYR A 127 1.33 -6.59 3.40
N SER A 128 0.99 -7.70 2.73
CA SER A 128 1.77 -8.94 2.83
C SER A 128 2.02 -9.63 1.48
N PRO A 129 3.25 -10.14 1.25
CA PRO A 129 4.46 -9.82 2.01
C PRO A 129 4.76 -8.31 1.98
N ALA A 130 5.57 -7.85 2.93
CA ALA A 130 6.07 -6.47 2.95
C ALA A 130 6.76 -6.12 1.63
N GLY A 131 6.51 -4.89 1.17
CA GLY A 131 7.29 -4.27 0.11
C GLY A 131 8.41 -3.41 0.67
N ASN A 132 8.86 -2.47 -0.16
CA ASN A 132 9.89 -1.49 0.19
C ASN A 132 11.22 -2.10 0.65
N MET A 133 11.60 -3.24 0.06
CA MET A 133 12.91 -3.83 0.28
C MET A 133 13.95 -3.03 -0.52
N LEU A 134 14.91 -2.43 0.18
CA LEU A 134 15.96 -1.66 -0.47
C LEU A 134 16.76 -2.53 -1.44
N LYS A 135 17.13 -1.94 -2.57
CA LYS A 135 17.87 -2.57 -3.68
C LYS A 135 17.09 -3.64 -4.45
N GLU A 136 15.82 -3.88 -4.10
CA GLU A 136 14.91 -4.70 -4.91
C GLU A 136 14.13 -3.86 -5.93
N LEU A 137 13.65 -4.51 -6.98
CA LEU A 137 12.70 -3.90 -7.91
C LEU A 137 11.35 -3.70 -7.22
N ILE A 138 10.74 -2.53 -7.44
CA ILE A 138 9.35 -2.26 -7.01
C ILE A 138 8.43 -3.30 -7.65
N TYR A 139 8.66 -3.60 -8.92
CA TYR A 139 8.10 -4.75 -9.64
C TYR A 139 9.01 -5.16 -10.80
N GLU A 140 8.88 -6.40 -11.25
CA GLU A 140 9.63 -6.91 -12.40
C GLU A 140 9.26 -6.15 -13.68
N LEU A 141 10.28 -5.69 -14.41
CA LEU A 141 10.08 -5.02 -15.70
C LEU A 141 9.59 -6.02 -16.75
N GLY A 142 8.62 -5.60 -17.56
CA GLY A 142 8.10 -6.39 -18.68
C GLY A 142 6.65 -6.04 -19.01
N GLU A 143 6.06 -6.82 -19.90
CA GLU A 143 4.66 -6.63 -20.29
C GLU A 143 3.69 -7.23 -19.26
N PRO A 144 2.53 -6.60 -19.02
CA PRO A 144 1.45 -7.19 -18.24
C PRO A 144 1.01 -8.54 -18.80
N CYS A 145 0.50 -9.42 -17.94
CA CYS A 145 0.10 -10.76 -18.38
C CYS A 145 -1.08 -10.68 -19.36
N LYS A 146 -1.03 -11.49 -20.42
CA LYS A 146 -2.15 -11.68 -21.37
C LYS A 146 -2.69 -13.10 -21.31
N THR A 147 -1.83 -14.03 -20.92
CA THR A 147 -2.08 -15.46 -20.79
C THR A 147 -1.59 -15.96 -19.44
N ASP A 148 -2.05 -17.15 -19.05
CA ASP A 148 -1.66 -17.75 -17.78
C ASP A 148 -0.16 -18.05 -17.71
N SER A 149 0.48 -18.38 -18.84
CA SER A 149 1.92 -18.66 -18.91
C SER A 149 2.80 -17.45 -18.62
N ASP A 150 2.28 -16.23 -18.82
CA ASP A 150 3.01 -14.98 -18.57
C ASP A 150 3.21 -14.73 -17.06
N CYS A 151 2.47 -15.43 -16.21
CA CYS A 151 2.55 -15.35 -14.77
C CYS A 151 3.36 -16.50 -14.18
N ASN A 152 4.27 -16.18 -13.24
CA ASN A 152 4.96 -17.21 -12.44
C ASN A 152 3.97 -18.13 -11.69
N THR A 153 2.79 -17.60 -11.33
CA THR A 153 1.72 -18.35 -10.66
C THR A 153 0.84 -19.18 -11.60
N LYS A 154 1.07 -19.10 -12.92
CA LYS A 154 0.27 -19.77 -13.96
C LYS A 154 -1.21 -19.35 -13.98
N LYS A 155 -1.54 -18.15 -13.48
CA LYS A 155 -2.90 -17.61 -13.46
C LYS A 155 -2.90 -16.12 -13.72
N CYS A 156 -3.49 -15.68 -14.83
CA CYS A 156 -3.60 -14.28 -15.24
C CYS A 156 -5.05 -13.77 -15.20
N ALA A 157 -5.26 -12.62 -14.57
CA ALA A 157 -6.47 -11.83 -14.70
C ALA A 157 -6.39 -10.98 -15.96
N LYS A 158 -6.67 -11.59 -17.12
CA LYS A 158 -6.45 -10.99 -18.47
C LYS A 158 -6.99 -9.57 -18.65
N LYS A 159 -8.15 -9.25 -18.04
CA LYS A 159 -8.76 -7.91 -18.12
C LYS A 159 -7.91 -6.81 -17.47
N SER A 160 -7.18 -7.13 -16.41
CA SER A 160 -6.34 -6.17 -15.68
C SER A 160 -4.84 -6.34 -15.92
N GLY A 161 -4.41 -7.44 -16.55
CA GLY A 161 -3.00 -7.75 -16.75
C GLY A 161 -2.25 -8.14 -15.47
N LEU A 162 -2.99 -8.55 -14.43
CA LEU A 162 -2.46 -8.90 -13.11
C LEU A 162 -2.46 -10.41 -12.87
N CYS A 163 -1.41 -10.93 -12.25
CA CYS A 163 -1.26 -12.33 -11.89
C CYS A 163 -1.99 -12.67 -10.59
N ARG A 164 -2.57 -13.87 -10.49
CA ARG A 164 -3.29 -14.32 -9.28
C ARG A 164 -2.48 -15.35 -8.53
N LYS A 165 -2.41 -15.21 -7.20
CA LYS A 165 -1.82 -16.20 -6.28
C LYS A 165 -2.91 -16.93 -5.50
#